data_AF-A0A8S2RYI1-F1
#
_entry.id   AF-A0A8S2RYI1-F1
#
_cell.length_a   1.000
_cell.length_b   1.000
_cell.length_c   1.000
_cell.angle_alpha   90.00
_cell.angle_beta   90.00
_cell.angle_gamma   90.00
#
_symmetry.space_group_name_H-M   'P 1'
#
loop_
_entity.id
_entity.type
_entity.pdbx_description
1 polymer ?
#
loop_
_entity_poly.entity_id
_entity_poly.type
_entity_poly.pdbx_seq_one_letter_code
_entity_poly.pdbx_strand_id
1 'polypeptide(L)'
;LKKQNVPLPNDFDPSWFEKTQRNYTHKLEKLDNDLRNFRTNSIKDSIRRGHDDLGDHYLDAGDFFNAVRCYVRSRDYCVTPRHMITMCMNVIKASFYMQNWSNVLSYVTKAEQAIESLESTT
;
A
#
# COMPACT_ATOMS: atom_id res chain seq x y z
N LEU A 1 -39.38 -37.68 3.98
CA LEU A 1 -37.92 -37.53 4.19
C LEU A 1 -37.54 -36.07 3.93
N LYS A 2 -37.44 -35.25 4.99
CA LYS A 2 -37.06 -33.84 4.87
C LYS A 2 -35.60 -33.78 4.46
N LYS A 3 -35.31 -33.30 3.23
CA LYS A 3 -33.94 -32.96 2.84
C LYS A 3 -33.49 -31.81 3.76
N GLN A 4 -32.57 -32.13 4.65
CA GLN A 4 -31.91 -31.16 5.51
C GLN A 4 -31.14 -30.22 4.57
N ASN A 5 -31.51 -28.95 4.57
CA ASN A 5 -30.87 -27.91 3.75
C ASN A 5 -29.50 -27.64 4.39
N VAL A 6 -28.49 -28.40 3.97
CA VAL A 6 -27.10 -28.14 4.35
C VAL A 6 -26.65 -26.91 3.57
N PRO A 7 -26.27 -25.78 4.22
CA PRO A 7 -25.79 -24.60 3.51
C PRO A 7 -24.54 -24.97 2.71
N LEU A 8 -24.50 -24.58 1.44
CA LEU A 8 -23.34 -24.86 0.59
C LEU A 8 -22.18 -23.94 1.00
N PRO A 9 -20.91 -24.35 0.81
CA PRO A 9 -19.72 -23.60 1.26
C PRO A 9 -19.50 -22.20 0.63
N ASN A 10 -20.46 -21.70 -0.16
CA ASN A 10 -20.37 -20.49 -0.98
C ASN A 10 -21.39 -19.41 -0.61
N ASP A 11 -22.11 -19.55 0.51
CA ASP A 11 -23.05 -18.52 0.93
C ASP A 11 -22.29 -17.33 1.54
N PHE A 12 -22.53 -16.13 0.98
CA PHE A 12 -22.00 -14.87 1.50
C PHE A 12 -22.45 -14.69 2.95
N ASP A 13 -21.50 -14.51 3.87
CA ASP A 13 -21.77 -14.20 5.28
C ASP A 13 -21.80 -12.68 5.49
N PRO A 14 -22.99 -12.05 5.65
CA PRO A 14 -23.10 -10.62 5.81
C PRO A 14 -22.48 -10.12 7.12
N SER A 15 -22.51 -10.94 8.17
CA SER A 15 -21.98 -10.58 9.49
C SER A 15 -20.45 -10.50 9.48
N TRP A 16 -19.81 -11.44 8.79
CA TRP A 16 -18.37 -11.40 8.54
C TRP A 16 -17.99 -10.21 7.66
N PHE A 17 -18.77 -9.93 6.61
CA PHE A 17 -18.52 -8.79 5.72
C PHE A 17 -18.59 -7.46 6.47
N GLU A 18 -19.66 -7.21 7.23
CA GLU A 18 -19.82 -5.99 8.03
C GLU A 18 -18.70 -5.82 9.06
N LYS A 19 -18.31 -6.90 9.75
CA LYS A 19 -17.20 -6.88 10.70
C LYS A 19 -15.88 -6.54 10.01
N THR A 20 -15.62 -7.15 8.86
CA THR A 20 -14.41 -6.92 8.06
C THR A 20 -14.37 -5.47 7.57
N GLN A 21 -15.48 -4.97 7.04
CA GLN A 21 -15.61 -3.59 6.58
C GLN A 21 -15.39 -2.59 7.73
N ARG A 22 -15.97 -2.85 8.91
CA ARG A 22 -15.76 -2.01 10.09
C ARG A 22 -14.30 -1.97 10.53
N ASN A 23 -13.64 -3.13 10.56
CA ASN A 23 -12.22 -3.24 10.91
C ASN A 23 -11.34 -2.52 9.89
N TYR A 24 -11.66 -2.62 8.60
CA TYR A 24 -11.00 -1.88 7.54
C TYR A 24 -11.09 -0.37 7.77
N THR A 25 -12.31 0.17 7.89
CA THR A 25 -12.51 1.62 8.09
C THR A 25 -11.82 2.12 9.34
N HIS A 26 -11.90 1.38 10.45
CA HIS A 26 -11.26 1.77 11.70
C HIS A 26 -9.72 1.80 11.58
N LYS A 27 -9.12 0.83 10.88
CA LYS A 27 -7.67 0.82 10.63
C LYS A 27 -7.28 2.00 9.73
N LEU A 28 -8.06 2.28 8.69
CA LEU A 28 -7.82 3.40 7.78
C LEU A 28 -7.83 4.74 8.53
N GLU A 29 -8.85 5.01 9.33
CA GLU A 29 -8.96 6.23 10.14
C GLU A 29 -7.78 6.39 11.10
N LYS A 30 -7.35 5.28 11.73
CA LYS A 30 -6.18 5.29 12.62
C LYS A 30 -4.91 5.67 11.86
N LEU A 31 -4.66 5.03 10.71
CA LEU A 31 -3.47 5.31 9.88
C LEU A 31 -3.45 6.76 9.38
N ASP A 32 -4.59 7.31 8.96
CA ASP A 32 -4.69 8.72 8.55
C ASP A 32 -4.40 9.68 9.70
N ASN A 33 -4.91 9.38 10.91
CA ASN A 33 -4.63 10.17 12.10
C ASN A 33 -3.14 10.12 12.49
N ASP A 34 -2.53 8.93 12.47
CA ASP A 34 -1.12 8.75 12.76
C ASP A 34 -0.25 9.52 11.74
N LEU A 35 -0.55 9.41 10.44
CA LEU A 35 0.14 10.15 9.40
C LEU A 35 0.01 11.67 9.58
N ARG A 36 -1.19 12.16 9.92
CA ARG A 36 -1.41 13.58 10.22
C ARG A 36 -0.53 14.04 11.40
N ASN A 37 -0.44 13.24 12.45
CA ASN A 37 0.42 13.52 13.60
C ASN A 37 1.90 13.56 13.21
N PHE A 38 2.39 12.62 12.39
CA PHE A 38 3.78 12.63 11.90
C PHE A 38 4.09 13.86 11.04
N ARG A 39 3.14 14.33 10.23
CA ARG A 39 3.28 15.56 9.43
C ARG A 39 3.33 16.80 10.32
N THR A 40 2.48 16.90 11.34
CA THR A 40 2.54 17.99 12.33
C THR A 40 3.89 18.01 13.05
N ASN A 41 4.42 16.85 13.43
CA ASN A 41 5.71 16.72 14.11
C ASN A 41 6.92 16.80 13.17
N SER A 42 6.71 16.91 11.85
CA SER A 42 7.76 17.01 10.82
C SER A 42 8.79 15.87 10.83
N ILE A 43 8.38 14.66 11.22
CA ILE A 43 9.28 13.50 11.29
C ILE A 43 9.31 12.77 9.94
N LYS A 44 10.23 13.15 9.04
CA LYS A 44 10.27 12.66 7.65
C LYS A 44 10.12 11.15 7.51
N ASP A 45 10.91 10.37 8.23
CA ASP A 45 10.92 8.91 8.11
C ASP A 45 9.62 8.27 8.64
N SER A 46 8.97 8.87 9.65
CA SER A 46 7.64 8.45 10.09
C SER A 46 6.55 8.82 9.09
N ILE A 47 6.65 9.98 8.43
CA ILE A 47 5.72 10.34 7.35
C ILE A 47 5.87 9.37 6.17
N ARG A 48 7.11 9.02 5.80
CA ARG A 48 7.41 8.04 4.76
C ARG A 48 6.76 6.69 5.07
N ARG A 49 7.00 6.14 6.28
CA ARG A 49 6.38 4.89 6.72
C ARG A 49 4.87 4.98 6.79
N GLY A 50 4.30 6.08 7.28
CA GLY A 50 2.85 6.25 7.32
C GLY A 50 2.19 6.21 5.94
N HIS A 51 2.88 6.70 4.90
CA HIS A 51 2.43 6.51 3.51
C HIS A 51 2.57 5.05 3.05
N ASP A 52 3.62 4.34 3.44
CA ASP A 52 3.77 2.91 3.13
C ASP A 52 2.67 2.09 3.81
N ASP A 53 2.39 2.33 5.10
CA ASP A 53 1.35 1.63 5.88
C ASP A 53 -0.07 1.85 5.30
N LEU A 54 -0.38 3.09 4.88
CA LEU A 54 -1.63 3.38 4.17
C LEU A 54 -1.68 2.68 2.82
N GLY A 55 -0.57 2.70 2.07
CA GLY A 55 -0.48 2.03 0.77
C GLY A 55 -0.73 0.53 0.89
N ASP A 56 -0.10 -0.11 1.88
CA ASP A 56 -0.26 -1.54 2.17
C ASP A 56 -1.71 -1.85 2.58
N HIS A 57 -2.34 -0.99 3.37
CA HIS A 57 -3.75 -1.16 3.74
C HIS A 57 -4.70 -1.12 2.55
N TYR A 58 -4.49 -0.19 1.61
CA TYR A 58 -5.26 -0.13 0.36
C TYR A 58 -4.97 -1.34 -0.53
N LEU A 59 -3.70 -1.79 -0.59
CA LEU A 59 -3.29 -2.94 -1.39
C LEU A 59 -3.94 -4.24 -0.87
N ASP A 60 -3.99 -4.44 0.45
CA ASP A 60 -4.66 -5.57 1.10
C ASP A 60 -6.17 -5.60 0.81
N ALA A 61 -6.78 -4.42 0.65
CA ALA A 61 -8.20 -4.28 0.29
C ALA A 61 -8.47 -4.37 -1.23
N GLY A 62 -7.43 -4.49 -2.05
CA GLY A 62 -7.55 -4.53 -3.51
C GLY A 62 -7.74 -3.16 -4.18
N ASP A 63 -7.63 -2.06 -3.45
CA ASP A 63 -7.66 -0.69 -4.00
C ASP A 63 -6.26 -0.27 -4.44
N PHE A 64 -5.81 -0.87 -5.54
CA PHE A 64 -4.45 -0.66 -6.04
C PHE A 64 -4.20 0.79 -6.49
N PHE A 65 -5.23 1.51 -6.91
CA PHE A 65 -5.10 2.90 -7.34
C PHE A 65 -4.73 3.80 -6.16
N ASN A 66 -5.44 3.68 -5.04
CA ASN A 66 -5.10 4.45 -3.84
C ASN A 66 -3.78 3.96 -3.20
N ALA A 67 -3.45 2.67 -3.30
CA ALA A 67 -2.14 2.16 -2.88
C ALA A 67 -0.99 2.87 -3.63
N VAL A 68 -1.03 2.92 -4.97
CA VAL A 68 -0.04 3.64 -5.78
C VAL A 68 0.05 5.11 -5.35
N ARG A 69 -1.09 5.78 -5.15
CA ARG A 69 -1.12 7.20 -4.73
C ARG A 69 -0.44 7.44 -3.39
N CYS A 70 -0.50 6.49 -2.46
CA CYS A 70 0.19 6.56 -1.17
C CYS A 70 1.69 6.37 -1.34
N TYR A 71 2.13 5.31 -2.04
CA TYR A 71 3.55 5.06 -2.27
C TYR A 71 4.23 6.20 -3.03
N VAL A 72 3.58 6.76 -4.06
CA VAL A 72 4.15 7.91 -4.79
C VAL A 72 4.29 9.15 -3.91
N ARG A 73 3.40 9.37 -2.93
CA ARG A 73 3.54 10.46 -1.95
C ARG A 73 4.69 10.25 -0.99
N SER A 74 5.07 9.01 -0.69
CA SER A 74 6.20 8.73 0.21
C SER A 74 7.55 9.17 -0.39
N ARG A 75 7.62 9.35 -1.72
CA ARG A 75 8.80 9.84 -2.46
C ARG A 75 9.42 11.09 -1.85
N ASP A 76 8.61 12.10 -1.53
CA ASP A 76 9.11 13.40 -1.07
C ASP A 76 9.78 13.30 0.32
N TYR A 77 9.63 12.16 0.98
CA TYR A 77 10.20 11.83 2.28
C TYR A 77 11.32 10.77 2.20
N CYS A 78 11.69 10.32 0.99
CA CYS A 78 12.80 9.42 0.77
C CYS A 78 14.14 10.17 0.83
N VAL A 79 15.00 9.79 1.78
CA VAL A 79 16.31 10.41 2.00
C VAL A 79 17.51 9.53 1.61
N THR A 80 17.31 8.23 1.40
CA THR A 80 18.37 7.31 0.98
C THR A 80 17.98 6.62 -0.33
N PRO A 81 18.95 6.15 -1.13
CA PRO A 81 18.66 5.34 -2.31
C PRO A 81 17.84 4.09 -1.94
N ARG A 82 18.10 3.49 -0.77
CA ARG A 82 17.31 2.37 -0.23
C ARG A 82 15.84 2.72 -0.06
N HIS A 83 15.51 3.91 0.45
CA HIS A 83 14.11 4.37 0.56
C HIS A 83 13.46 4.48 -0.81
N MET A 84 14.17 5.03 -1.79
CA MET A 84 13.68 5.17 -3.17
C MET A 84 13.43 3.81 -3.83
N ILE A 85 14.33 2.83 -3.64
CA ILE A 85 14.18 1.47 -4.18
C ILE A 85 12.92 0.82 -3.59
N THR A 86 12.76 0.84 -2.26
CA THR A 86 11.57 0.26 -1.60
C THR A 86 10.28 0.89 -2.12
N MET A 87 10.24 2.22 -2.24
CA MET A 87 9.08 2.93 -2.79
C MET A 87 8.80 2.51 -4.24
N CYS A 88 9.82 2.39 -5.09
CA CYS A 88 9.65 1.94 -6.47
C CYS A 88 9.08 0.52 -6.53
N MET A 89 9.59 -0.40 -5.70
CA MET A 89 9.08 -1.78 -5.63
C MET A 89 7.60 -1.83 -5.21
N ASN A 90 7.20 -1.00 -4.26
CA ASN A 90 5.79 -0.91 -3.83
C ASN A 90 4.88 -0.39 -4.97
N VAL A 91 5.31 0.64 -5.70
CA VAL A 91 4.56 1.16 -6.86
C VAL A 91 4.47 0.12 -7.98
N ILE A 92 5.56 -0.61 -8.26
CA ILE A 92 5.60 -1.69 -9.25
C ILE A 92 4.59 -2.77 -8.86
N LYS A 93 4.62 -3.25 -7.61
CA LYS A 93 3.71 -4.27 -7.09
C LYS A 93 2.24 -3.89 -7.29
N ALA A 94 1.85 -2.69 -6.88
CA ALA A 94 0.48 -2.22 -7.03
C ALA A 94 0.08 -2.00 -8.50
N SER A 95 0.98 -1.46 -9.31
CA SER A 95 0.74 -1.22 -10.75
C SER A 95 0.62 -2.52 -11.54
N PHE A 96 1.31 -3.59 -11.13
CA PHE A 96 1.21 -4.91 -11.72
C PHE A 96 -0.21 -5.48 -11.58
N TYR A 97 -0.82 -5.37 -10.39
CA TYR A 97 -2.21 -5.81 -10.18
C TYR A 97 -3.22 -5.03 -11.05
N MET A 98 -2.92 -3.77 -11.36
CA MET A 98 -3.72 -2.95 -12.27
C MET A 98 -3.42 -3.19 -13.75
N GLN A 99 -2.45 -4.05 -14.09
CA GLN A 99 -1.95 -4.25 -15.45
C GLN A 99 -1.46 -2.94 -16.11
N ASN A 100 -0.99 -1.99 -15.31
CA ASN A 100 -0.45 -0.73 -15.81
C ASN A 100 1.05 -0.87 -16.11
N TRP A 101 1.35 -1.54 -17.23
CA TRP A 101 2.72 -1.85 -17.64
C TRP A 101 3.59 -0.63 -17.89
N SER A 102 2.99 0.47 -18.39
CA SER A 102 3.72 1.73 -18.57
C SER A 102 4.25 2.27 -17.24
N ASN A 103 3.44 2.18 -16.17
CA ASN A 103 3.87 2.61 -14.85
C ASN A 103 4.90 1.65 -14.26
N VAL A 104 4.73 0.33 -14.45
CA VAL A 104 5.72 -0.68 -14.04
C VAL A 104 7.10 -0.36 -14.64
N LEU A 105 7.19 -0.21 -15.97
CA LEU A 105 8.45 0.08 -16.65
C LEU A 105 9.07 1.41 -16.16
N SER A 106 8.25 2.45 -16.01
CA SER A 106 8.72 3.76 -15.53
C SER A 106 9.35 3.70 -14.14
N TYR A 107 8.84 2.83 -13.25
CA TYR A 107 9.36 2.67 -11.90
C TYR A 107 10.49 1.65 -11.80
N VAL A 108 10.58 0.69 -12.74
CA VAL A 108 11.77 -0.17 -12.89
C VAL A 108 12.99 0.69 -13.22
N THR A 109 12.89 1.55 -14.23
CA THR A 109 14.01 2.45 -14.60
C THR A 109 14.43 3.37 -13.44
N LYS A 110 13.47 3.86 -12.65
CA LYS A 110 13.77 4.67 -11.45
C LYS A 110 14.46 3.86 -10.35
N ALA A 111 14.07 2.60 -10.18
CA ALA A 111 14.70 1.71 -9.21
C ALA A 111 16.15 1.40 -9.63
N GLU A 112 16.40 1.12 -10.91
CA GLU A 112 17.74 0.90 -11.47
C GLU A 112 18.66 2.10 -11.20
N GLN A 113 18.20 3.32 -11.49
CA GLN A 113 18.96 4.55 -11.20
C GLN A 113 19.28 4.72 -9.71
N ALA A 114 18.34 4.36 -8.83
CA ALA A 114 18.56 4.40 -7.38
C ALA A 114 19.55 3.32 -6.91
N ILE A 115 19.59 2.15 -7.56
CA ILE A 115 20.57 1.10 -7.29
C ILE A 115 21.97 1.55 -7.71
N GLU A 116 22.12 2.11 -8.90
CA GLU A 116 23.41 2.66 -9.37
C GLU A 116 23.97 3.71 -8.37
N SER A 117 23.09 4.59 -7.87
CA SER A 117 23.43 5.58 -6.86
C SER A 117 23.85 4.97 -5.51
N LEU A 118 23.32 3.79 -5.16
CA LEU A 118 23.69 3.07 -3.94
C LEU A 118 25.09 2.45 -4.09
N GLU A 119 25.36 1.84 -5.24
CA GLU A 119 26.63 1.20 -5.57
C GLU A 119 27.78 2.20 -5.63
N SER A 120 27.55 3.43 -6.14
CA SER A 120 28.56 4.48 -6.19
C SER A 120 29.01 5.01 -4.82
N THR A 121 28.30 4.66 -3.74
CA THR A 121 28.60 5.11 -2.38
C THR A 121 29.37 4.06 -1.57
N THR A 122 29.57 2.86 -2.13
CA THR A 122 30.27 1.73 -1.50
C THR A 122 31.67 1.60 -2.08
#